data_AF-E3M7Q5-F1
#
_entry.id   AF-E3M7Q5-F1
#
_cell.length_a   1.000
_cell.length_b   1.000
_cell.length_c   1.000
_cell.angle_alpha   90.00
_cell.angle_beta   90.00
_cell.angle_gamma   90.00
#
_symmetry.space_group_name_H-M   'P 1'
#
loop_
_entity.id
_entity.type
_entity.pdbx_description
1 polymer ?
#
loop_
_entity_poly.entity_id
_entity_poly.type
_entity_poly.pdbx_seq_one_letter_code
_entity_poly.pdbx_strand_id
1 'polypeptide(L)'
;MRVSAKSSLNIYRAMEKITKNSVLIRTTEAKKQMIRSFPFIRLLVLDFALSIYLWYKWKPDWDYTVDIFWKQTGHVADNLNGTITWLRSNPAGLKLNTPVNDTLAWFFTYHIYLWTTFIGFLRSDAFFRFITYSLIGGVSTFSSIVYDFSQIFFLHFNCFDAYATKLCYLCYYTLTVLWSLVRGKKWNPLRERMDTVILDTRQQFLATSLFVILLFILPTIFVYFVVFRSLRLAVSALQTVIYFFATWPFQLFALEKYFKEKYGKQKTSEGNDAASTE
;
A
#
# COMPACT_ATOMS: atom_id res chain seq x y z
N MET A 1 -25.30 56.67 -43.76
CA MET A 1 -24.24 56.32 -42.76
C MET A 1 -24.69 56.36 -41.28
N ARG A 2 -25.58 57.26 -40.81
CA ARG A 2 -25.97 57.33 -39.38
C ARG A 2 -26.80 56.16 -38.83
N VAL A 3 -27.60 55.48 -39.66
CA VAL A 3 -28.46 54.36 -39.23
C VAL A 3 -27.63 53.13 -38.85
N SER A 4 -26.52 52.88 -39.57
CA SER A 4 -25.62 51.76 -39.31
C SER A 4 -24.89 51.89 -37.96
N ALA A 5 -24.49 53.10 -37.58
CA ALA A 5 -23.79 53.35 -36.31
C ALA A 5 -24.70 53.23 -35.08
N LYS A 6 -25.99 53.55 -35.20
CA LYS A 6 -26.96 53.39 -34.11
C LYS A 6 -27.33 51.92 -33.90
N SER A 7 -27.40 51.15 -35.00
CA SER A 7 -27.62 49.70 -34.96
C SER A 7 -26.45 48.98 -34.28
N SER A 8 -25.20 49.30 -34.66
CA SER A 8 -24.03 48.71 -34.02
C SER A 8 -23.96 49.05 -32.53
N LEU A 9 -24.22 50.30 -32.13
CA LEU A 9 -24.23 50.72 -30.73
C LEU A 9 -25.27 49.97 -29.87
N ASN A 10 -26.45 49.70 -30.44
CA ASN A 10 -27.49 48.92 -29.76
C ASN A 10 -27.08 47.45 -29.56
N ILE A 11 -26.38 46.87 -30.53
CA ILE A 11 -25.81 45.53 -30.42
C ILE A 11 -24.75 45.49 -29.32
N TYR A 12 -23.84 46.48 -29.28
CA TYR A 12 -22.82 46.58 -28.22
C TYR A 12 -23.44 46.70 -26.82
N ARG A 13 -24.47 47.54 -26.64
CA ARG A 13 -25.18 47.65 -25.35
C ARG A 13 -25.93 46.38 -24.96
N ALA A 14 -26.53 45.69 -25.94
CA ALA A 14 -27.20 44.42 -25.70
C ALA A 14 -26.18 43.35 -25.26
N MET A 15 -25.02 43.27 -25.92
CA MET A 15 -23.92 42.39 -25.52
C MET A 15 -23.41 42.74 -24.13
N GLU A 16 -23.19 44.01 -23.80
CA GLU A 16 -22.75 44.43 -22.46
C GLU A 16 -23.76 44.06 -21.37
N LYS A 17 -25.06 44.18 -21.65
CA LYS A 17 -26.15 43.80 -20.73
C LYS A 17 -26.21 42.29 -20.52
N ILE A 18 -25.89 41.49 -21.54
CA ILE A 18 -25.77 40.03 -21.45
C ILE A 18 -24.52 39.67 -20.62
N THR A 19 -23.39 40.32 -20.86
CA THR A 19 -22.13 40.08 -20.14
C THR A 19 -22.17 40.50 -18.67
N LYS A 20 -22.96 41.52 -18.31
CA LYS A 20 -23.18 41.93 -16.91
C LYS A 20 -24.30 41.15 -16.20
N ASN A 21 -25.01 40.26 -16.90
CA ASN A 21 -26.10 39.49 -16.30
C ASN A 21 -25.54 38.36 -15.43
N SER A 22 -25.39 38.65 -14.14
CA SER A 22 -24.81 37.73 -13.14
C SER A 22 -25.56 36.39 -13.05
N VAL A 23 -26.86 36.36 -13.33
CA VAL A 23 -27.66 35.12 -13.35
C VAL A 23 -27.31 34.28 -14.58
N LEU A 24 -27.15 34.91 -15.74
CA LEU A 24 -26.80 34.25 -16.98
C LEU A 24 -25.38 33.68 -16.91
N ILE A 25 -24.42 34.44 -16.37
CA ILE A 25 -23.06 33.96 -16.10
C ILE A 25 -23.07 32.76 -15.13
N ARG A 26 -23.80 32.84 -14.01
CA ARG A 26 -23.90 31.73 -13.04
C ARG A 26 -24.50 30.48 -13.67
N THR A 27 -25.51 30.62 -14.52
CA THR A 27 -26.14 29.46 -15.19
C THR A 27 -25.24 28.87 -16.28
N THR A 28 -24.46 29.66 -17.01
CA THR A 28 -23.48 29.14 -17.98
C THR A 28 -22.30 28.46 -17.30
N GLU A 29 -21.78 29.03 -16.21
CA GLU A 29 -20.70 28.40 -15.41
C GLU A 29 -21.18 27.10 -14.77
N ALA A 30 -22.41 27.06 -14.23
CA ALA A 30 -23.02 25.84 -13.70
C ALA A 30 -23.18 24.76 -14.77
N LYS A 31 -23.64 25.11 -15.98
CA LYS A 31 -23.75 24.18 -17.12
C LYS A 31 -22.37 23.65 -17.54
N LYS A 32 -21.36 24.51 -17.62
CA LYS A 32 -19.98 24.14 -17.95
C LYS A 32 -19.39 23.19 -16.91
N GLN A 33 -19.64 23.45 -15.63
CA GLN A 33 -19.23 22.55 -14.55
C GLN A 33 -19.97 21.21 -14.60
N MET A 34 -21.26 21.21 -14.90
CA MET A 34 -22.05 19.98 -15.08
C MET A 34 -21.54 19.11 -16.24
N ILE A 35 -21.22 19.72 -17.39
CA ILE A 35 -20.62 19.03 -18.54
C ILE A 35 -19.25 18.44 -18.16
N ARG A 36 -18.45 19.16 -17.37
CA ARG A 36 -17.15 18.69 -16.90
C ARG A 36 -17.25 17.53 -15.90
N SER A 37 -18.32 17.48 -15.10
CA SER A 37 -18.56 16.41 -14.11
C SER A 37 -19.29 15.20 -14.67
N PHE A 38 -19.93 15.31 -15.85
CA PHE A 38 -20.69 14.25 -16.49
C PHE A 38 -19.94 12.90 -16.66
N PRO A 39 -18.67 12.84 -17.10
CA PRO A 39 -17.93 11.57 -17.17
C PRO A 39 -17.73 10.92 -15.78
N PHE A 40 -17.46 11.72 -14.74
CA PHE A 40 -17.30 11.22 -13.38
C PHE A 40 -18.63 10.69 -12.80
N ILE A 41 -19.75 11.39 -13.04
CA ILE A 41 -21.09 10.97 -12.59
C ILE A 41 -21.46 9.62 -13.22
N ARG A 42 -21.12 9.39 -14.50
CA ARG A 42 -21.37 8.11 -15.17
C ARG A 42 -20.61 6.95 -14.52
N LEU A 43 -19.34 7.16 -14.16
CA LEU A 43 -18.54 6.15 -13.46
C LEU A 43 -19.12 5.84 -12.07
N LEU A 44 -19.59 6.86 -11.36
CA LEU A 44 -20.26 6.71 -10.07
C LEU A 44 -21.57 5.91 -10.22
N VAL A 45 -22.40 6.19 -11.22
CA VAL A 45 -23.62 5.38 -11.49
C VAL A 45 -23.27 3.92 -11.77
N LEU A 46 -22.17 3.66 -12.49
CA LEU A 46 -21.69 2.31 -12.73
C LEU A 46 -21.22 1.61 -11.44
N ASP A 47 -20.58 2.35 -10.53
CA ASP A 47 -20.18 1.85 -9.20
C ASP A 47 -21.38 1.38 -8.36
N PHE A 48 -22.47 2.16 -8.35
CA PHE A 48 -23.72 1.77 -7.68
C PHE A 48 -24.43 0.61 -8.40
N ALA A 49 -24.42 0.59 -9.73
CA ALA A 49 -25.03 -0.52 -10.47
C ALA A 49 -24.30 -1.84 -10.20
N LEU A 50 -22.97 -1.84 -10.16
CA LEU A 50 -22.16 -2.99 -9.78
C LEU A 50 -22.42 -3.41 -8.32
N SER A 51 -22.61 -2.46 -7.40
CA SER A 51 -22.85 -2.79 -5.99
C SER A 51 -24.21 -3.45 -5.77
N ILE A 52 -25.25 -3.00 -6.47
CA ILE A 52 -26.57 -3.65 -6.47
C ILE A 52 -26.49 -5.06 -7.05
N TYR A 53 -25.74 -5.25 -8.14
CA TYR A 53 -25.51 -6.57 -8.73
C TYR A 53 -24.82 -7.53 -7.75
N LEU A 54 -23.73 -7.08 -7.10
CA LEU A 54 -23.02 -7.85 -6.08
C LEU A 54 -23.92 -8.18 -4.89
N TRP A 55 -24.69 -7.21 -4.40
CA TRP A 55 -25.63 -7.41 -3.29
C TRP A 55 -26.64 -8.51 -3.60
N TYR A 56 -27.26 -8.48 -4.79
CA TYR A 56 -28.24 -9.51 -5.18
C TYR A 56 -27.62 -10.90 -5.26
N LYS A 57 -26.38 -11.01 -5.76
CA LYS A 57 -25.64 -12.27 -5.84
C LYS A 57 -25.19 -12.79 -4.48
N TRP A 58 -24.84 -11.91 -3.54
CA TRP A 58 -24.22 -12.30 -2.27
C TRP A 58 -25.23 -12.56 -1.14
N LYS A 59 -26.40 -11.92 -1.17
CA LYS A 59 -27.45 -12.10 -0.16
C LYS A 59 -27.82 -13.57 0.17
N PRO A 60 -27.87 -14.52 -0.79
CA PRO A 60 -28.30 -15.90 -0.50
C PRO A 60 -27.26 -16.72 0.30
N ASP A 61 -25.96 -16.47 0.11
CA ASP A 61 -24.87 -17.34 0.57
C ASP A 61 -23.99 -16.68 1.66
N TRP A 62 -24.59 -15.80 2.46
CA TRP A 62 -23.86 -14.98 3.43
C TRP A 62 -23.12 -15.82 4.49
N ASP A 63 -23.84 -16.70 5.18
CA ASP A 63 -23.28 -17.53 6.25
C ASP A 63 -22.18 -18.46 5.70
N TYR A 64 -22.37 -18.97 4.49
CA TYR A 64 -21.37 -19.78 3.77
C TYR A 64 -20.10 -18.97 3.47
N THR A 65 -20.23 -17.72 3.04
CA THR A 65 -19.08 -16.86 2.73
C THR A 65 -18.27 -16.55 4.00
N VAL A 66 -18.94 -16.23 5.09
CA VAL A 66 -18.30 -15.94 6.38
C VAL A 66 -17.60 -17.20 6.91
N ASP A 67 -18.24 -18.37 6.85
CA ASP A 67 -17.62 -19.64 7.27
C ASP A 67 -16.37 -19.97 6.45
N ILE A 68 -16.42 -19.83 5.11
CA ILE A 68 -15.25 -20.00 4.25
C ILE A 68 -14.13 -19.03 4.65
N PHE A 69 -14.45 -17.75 4.87
CA PHE A 69 -13.45 -16.77 5.26
C PHE A 69 -12.72 -17.19 6.54
N TRP A 70 -13.46 -17.68 7.54
CA TRP A 70 -12.89 -18.17 8.80
C TRP A 70 -12.08 -19.46 8.62
N LYS A 71 -12.55 -20.37 7.77
CA LYS A 71 -11.79 -21.58 7.41
C LYS A 71 -10.47 -21.24 6.72
N GLN A 72 -10.48 -20.29 5.79
CA GLN A 72 -9.26 -19.81 5.12
C GLN A 72 -8.32 -19.11 6.11
N THR A 73 -8.87 -18.34 7.05
CA THR A 73 -8.07 -17.72 8.13
C THR A 73 -7.34 -18.76 8.97
N GLY A 74 -8.00 -19.88 9.30
CA GLY A 74 -7.38 -21.03 9.95
C GLY A 74 -6.25 -21.64 9.12
N HIS A 75 -6.49 -21.88 7.83
CA HIS A 75 -5.47 -22.39 6.92
C HIS A 75 -4.25 -21.47 6.80
N VAL A 76 -4.44 -20.14 6.82
CA VAL A 76 -3.32 -19.18 6.84
C VAL A 76 -2.48 -19.35 8.11
N ALA A 77 -3.12 -19.50 9.27
CA ALA A 77 -2.42 -19.74 10.53
C ALA A 77 -1.61 -21.05 10.50
N ASP A 78 -2.22 -22.13 10.00
CA ASP A 78 -1.59 -23.45 9.89
C ASP A 78 -0.41 -23.44 8.91
N ASN A 79 -0.57 -22.80 7.74
CA ASN A 79 0.50 -22.67 6.75
C ASN A 79 1.68 -21.86 7.29
N LEU A 80 1.40 -20.82 8.08
CA LEU A 80 2.43 -19.99 8.68
C LEU A 80 3.18 -20.75 9.79
N ASN A 81 2.47 -21.52 10.63
CA ASN A 81 3.08 -22.44 11.59
C ASN A 81 3.91 -23.54 10.90
N GLY A 82 3.41 -24.07 9.77
CA GLY A 82 4.13 -25.01 8.91
C GLY A 82 5.41 -24.40 8.35
N THR A 83 5.36 -23.15 7.90
CA THR A 83 6.53 -22.40 7.42
C THR A 83 7.58 -22.22 8.52
N ILE A 84 7.16 -21.86 9.74
CA ILE A 84 8.07 -21.74 10.89
C ILE A 84 8.67 -23.09 11.28
N THR A 85 7.87 -24.16 11.25
CA THR A 85 8.35 -25.53 11.52
C THR A 85 9.38 -25.96 10.47
N TRP A 86 9.14 -25.63 9.20
CA TRP A 86 10.09 -25.87 8.11
C TRP A 86 11.41 -25.10 8.33
N LEU A 87 11.33 -23.81 8.72
CA LEU A 87 12.50 -23.02 9.10
C LEU A 87 13.26 -23.62 10.29
N ARG A 88 12.53 -24.15 11.28
CA ARG A 88 13.13 -24.85 12.44
C ARG A 88 13.91 -26.09 12.01
N SER A 89 13.42 -26.83 11.01
CA SER A 89 13.96 -28.12 10.54
C SER A 89 15.14 -28.05 9.56
N ASN A 90 15.88 -26.93 9.49
CA ASN A 90 16.94 -26.64 8.51
C ASN A 90 16.40 -26.49 7.06
N PRO A 91 16.02 -25.27 6.65
CA PRO A 91 15.43 -25.03 5.33
C PRO A 91 16.44 -25.30 4.22
N ALA A 92 16.00 -26.00 3.17
CA ALA A 92 16.80 -26.30 1.97
C ALA A 92 18.17 -26.96 2.28
N GLY A 93 18.29 -27.69 3.40
CA GLY A 93 19.54 -28.32 3.82
C GLY A 93 20.57 -27.35 4.43
N LEU A 94 20.22 -26.07 4.60
CA LEU A 94 21.07 -25.09 5.26
C LEU A 94 21.05 -25.34 6.77
N LYS A 95 22.16 -25.78 7.34
CA LYS A 95 22.30 -25.98 8.77
C LYS A 95 22.32 -24.63 9.49
N LEU A 96 21.19 -24.28 10.09
CA LEU A 96 21.04 -23.04 10.84
C LEU A 96 21.60 -23.20 12.26
N ASN A 97 21.85 -22.06 12.91
CA ASN A 97 22.25 -22.05 14.31
C ASN A 97 21.05 -22.49 15.17
N THR A 98 21.11 -23.71 15.72
CA THR A 98 19.96 -24.32 16.42
C THR A 98 19.41 -23.47 17.57
N PRO A 99 20.22 -22.95 18.53
CA PRO A 99 19.70 -22.14 19.62
C PRO A 99 18.93 -20.88 19.15
N VAL A 100 19.49 -20.17 18.16
CA VAL A 100 18.82 -18.97 17.63
C VAL A 100 17.59 -19.34 16.81
N ASN A 101 17.68 -20.38 15.99
CA ASN A 101 16.57 -20.85 15.16
C ASN A 101 15.37 -21.25 16.03
N ASP A 102 15.62 -21.99 17.11
CA ASP A 102 14.58 -22.39 18.06
C ASP A 102 13.94 -21.18 18.72
N THR A 103 14.75 -20.23 19.20
CA THR A 103 14.27 -19.01 19.86
C THR A 103 13.41 -18.16 18.91
N LEU A 104 13.85 -17.98 17.66
CA LEU A 104 13.08 -17.24 16.65
C LEU A 104 11.78 -17.96 16.31
N ALA A 105 11.82 -19.28 16.12
CA ALA A 105 10.62 -20.07 15.86
C ALA A 105 9.61 -19.95 17.00
N TRP A 106 10.05 -20.06 18.27
CA TRP A 106 9.19 -19.84 19.43
C TRP A 106 8.58 -18.44 19.45
N PHE A 107 9.40 -17.41 19.21
CA PHE A 107 8.95 -16.02 19.15
C PHE A 107 7.87 -15.80 18.09
N PHE A 108 8.09 -16.24 16.85
CA PHE A 108 7.13 -16.03 15.77
C PHE A 108 5.86 -16.89 15.93
N THR A 109 5.99 -18.14 16.39
CA THR A 109 4.81 -18.97 16.71
C THR A 109 3.95 -18.34 17.79
N TYR A 110 4.56 -17.78 18.83
CA TYR A 110 3.82 -17.05 19.86
C TYR A 110 3.06 -15.84 19.29
N HIS A 111 3.66 -15.12 18.33
CA HIS A 111 2.96 -14.01 17.69
C HIS A 111 1.80 -14.47 16.79
N ILE A 112 1.90 -15.63 16.13
CA ILE A 112 0.77 -16.22 15.41
C ILE A 112 -0.37 -16.48 16.38
N TYR A 113 -0.08 -17.07 17.55
CA TYR A 113 -1.09 -17.30 18.59
C TYR A 113 -1.77 -16.00 19.07
N LEU A 114 -0.99 -14.93 19.27
CA LEU A 114 -1.54 -13.62 19.61
C LEU A 114 -2.46 -13.09 18.49
N TRP A 115 -2.03 -13.21 17.23
CA TRP A 115 -2.84 -12.78 16.08
C TRP A 115 -4.11 -13.60 15.93
N THR A 116 -4.06 -14.93 16.03
CA THR A 116 -5.27 -15.78 15.95
C THR A 116 -6.26 -15.45 17.06
N THR A 117 -5.76 -15.16 18.27
CA THR A 117 -6.60 -14.73 19.40
C THR A 117 -7.24 -13.36 19.12
N PHE A 118 -6.44 -12.39 18.65
CA PHE A 118 -6.91 -11.05 18.29
C PHE A 118 -7.99 -11.08 17.19
N ILE A 119 -7.72 -11.80 16.10
CA ILE A 119 -8.68 -11.95 15.00
C ILE A 119 -9.91 -12.74 15.44
N GLY A 120 -9.78 -13.68 16.39
CA GLY A 120 -10.92 -14.35 17.01
C GLY A 120 -11.95 -13.39 17.61
N PHE A 121 -11.53 -12.25 18.17
CA PHE A 121 -12.44 -11.21 18.65
C PHE A 121 -13.18 -10.47 17.53
N LEU A 122 -12.61 -10.42 16.32
CA LEU A 122 -13.24 -9.84 15.13
C LEU A 122 -14.26 -10.80 14.48
N ARG A 123 -14.40 -12.04 14.98
CA ARG A 123 -15.45 -13.00 14.60
C ARG A 123 -16.81 -12.62 15.18
N SER A 124 -17.24 -11.38 14.97
CA SER A 124 -18.57 -10.90 15.29
C SER A 124 -19.40 -10.81 14.02
N ASP A 125 -20.59 -11.39 14.02
CA ASP A 125 -21.53 -11.30 12.89
C ASP A 125 -21.86 -9.83 12.54
N ALA A 126 -21.98 -8.97 13.57
CA ALA A 126 -22.21 -7.54 13.38
C ALA A 126 -21.12 -6.85 12.55
N PHE A 127 -19.86 -7.28 12.71
CA PHE A 127 -18.72 -6.72 11.98
C PHE A 127 -18.80 -7.05 10.48
N PHE A 128 -19.07 -8.30 10.12
CA PHE A 128 -19.19 -8.69 8.72
C PHE A 128 -20.43 -8.08 8.06
N ARG A 129 -21.56 -7.99 8.80
CA ARG A 129 -22.74 -7.29 8.28
C ARG A 129 -22.46 -5.83 8.00
N PHE A 130 -21.68 -5.15 8.85
CA PHE A 130 -21.26 -3.77 8.60
C PHE A 130 -20.45 -3.65 7.30
N ILE A 131 -19.50 -4.57 7.06
CA ILE A 131 -18.75 -4.62 5.80
C ILE A 131 -19.72 -4.79 4.62
N THR A 132 -20.69 -5.68 4.69
CA THR A 132 -21.64 -5.90 3.58
C THR A 132 -22.58 -4.74 3.35
N TYR A 133 -23.07 -4.07 4.40
CA TYR A 133 -23.92 -2.89 4.26
C TYR A 133 -23.22 -1.72 3.56
N SER A 134 -21.89 -1.70 3.54
CA SER A 134 -21.15 -0.67 2.80
C SER A 134 -21.35 -0.73 1.27
N LEU A 135 -21.86 -1.85 0.73
CA LEU A 135 -22.29 -1.95 -0.68
C LEU A 135 -23.40 -0.95 -1.04
N ILE A 136 -24.16 -0.47 -0.05
CA ILE A 136 -25.16 0.60 -0.25
C ILE A 136 -24.48 1.87 -0.79
N GLY A 137 -23.22 2.12 -0.41
CA GLY A 137 -22.42 3.26 -0.86
C GLY A 137 -21.62 3.02 -2.15
N GLY A 138 -21.82 1.90 -2.84
CA GLY A 138 -21.06 1.54 -4.05
C GLY A 138 -19.94 0.51 -3.81
N VAL A 139 -19.38 -0.04 -4.90
CA VAL A 139 -18.30 -1.05 -4.82
C VAL A 139 -17.00 -0.43 -4.35
N SER A 140 -16.76 0.83 -4.72
CA SER A 140 -15.61 1.61 -4.26
C SER A 140 -15.58 1.74 -2.73
N THR A 141 -16.71 2.13 -2.12
CA THR A 141 -16.88 2.23 -0.66
C THR A 141 -16.67 0.88 0.03
N PHE A 142 -17.28 -0.18 -0.51
CA PHE A 142 -17.09 -1.54 0.01
C PHE A 142 -15.62 -1.98 -0.03
N SER A 143 -14.97 -1.79 -1.17
CA SER A 143 -13.56 -2.14 -1.34
C SER A 143 -12.64 -1.33 -0.42
N SER A 144 -12.99 -0.08 -0.10
CA SER A 144 -12.27 0.73 0.88
C SER A 144 -12.36 0.14 2.29
N ILE A 145 -13.54 -0.26 2.74
CA ILE A 145 -13.70 -0.89 4.07
C ILE A 145 -12.98 -2.24 4.12
N VAL A 146 -13.06 -3.03 3.05
CA VAL A 146 -12.32 -4.30 2.94
C VAL A 146 -10.80 -4.05 2.96
N TYR A 147 -10.33 -3.00 2.30
CA TYR A 147 -8.92 -2.61 2.34
C TYR A 147 -8.49 -2.24 3.77
N ASP A 148 -9.25 -1.41 4.47
CA ASP A 148 -8.95 -1.01 5.85
C ASP A 148 -8.95 -2.21 6.80
N PHE A 149 -9.94 -3.10 6.67
CA PHE A 149 -9.96 -4.37 7.41
C PHE A 149 -8.75 -5.23 7.09
N SER A 150 -8.34 -5.33 5.82
CA SER A 150 -7.17 -6.11 5.41
C SER A 150 -5.88 -5.60 6.06
N GLN A 151 -5.75 -4.30 6.33
CA GLN A 151 -4.59 -3.74 7.01
C GLN A 151 -4.47 -4.24 8.45
N ILE A 152 -5.60 -4.28 9.16
CA ILE A 152 -5.68 -4.82 10.52
C ILE A 152 -5.46 -6.34 10.50
N PHE A 153 -6.10 -7.03 9.56
CA PHE A 153 -6.03 -8.49 9.44
C PHE A 153 -4.60 -8.98 9.19
N PHE A 154 -3.86 -8.34 8.29
CA PHE A 154 -2.48 -8.70 7.95
C PHE A 154 -1.42 -7.94 8.76
N LEU A 155 -1.79 -7.29 9.86
CA LEU A 155 -0.86 -6.55 10.72
C LEU A 155 0.32 -7.42 11.17
N HIS A 156 0.09 -8.70 11.49
CA HIS A 156 1.13 -9.63 11.94
C HIS A 156 2.26 -9.80 10.91
N PHE A 157 1.98 -9.82 9.60
CA PHE A 157 3.03 -9.87 8.57
C PHE A 157 3.89 -8.61 8.54
N ASN A 158 3.28 -7.44 8.75
CA ASN A 158 4.03 -6.19 8.89
C ASN A 158 4.92 -6.21 10.13
N CYS A 159 4.42 -6.73 11.25
CA CYS A 159 5.21 -6.93 12.47
C CYS A 159 6.38 -7.89 12.22
N PHE A 160 6.15 -9.02 11.55
CA PHE A 160 7.18 -10.03 11.31
C PHE A 160 8.33 -9.49 10.48
N ASP A 161 8.01 -8.82 9.37
CA ASP A 161 9.02 -8.17 8.54
C ASP A 161 9.75 -7.04 9.29
N ALA A 162 9.04 -6.24 10.09
CA ALA A 162 9.66 -5.20 10.90
C ALA A 162 10.65 -5.80 11.91
N TYR A 163 10.26 -6.84 12.65
CA TYR A 163 11.14 -7.52 13.60
C TYR A 163 12.35 -8.13 12.90
N ALA A 164 12.14 -8.87 11.81
CA ALA A 164 13.23 -9.50 11.08
C ALA A 164 14.18 -8.47 10.43
N THR A 165 13.65 -7.39 9.86
CA THR A 165 14.44 -6.29 9.30
C THR A 165 15.29 -5.62 10.39
N LYS A 166 14.69 -5.31 11.55
CA LYS A 166 15.41 -4.68 12.67
C LYS A 166 16.49 -5.58 13.24
N LEU A 167 16.19 -6.87 13.38
CA LEU A 167 17.16 -7.87 13.86
C LEU A 167 18.32 -8.06 12.87
N CYS A 168 18.02 -8.17 11.57
CA CYS A 168 19.04 -8.26 10.53
C CYS A 168 19.92 -6.99 10.48
N TYR A 169 19.30 -5.81 10.58
CA TYR A 169 20.01 -4.54 10.65
C TYR A 169 20.93 -4.46 11.88
N LEU A 170 20.43 -4.87 13.05
CA LEU A 170 21.21 -4.92 14.28
C LEU A 170 22.44 -5.81 14.11
N CYS A 171 22.27 -7.05 13.63
CA CYS A 171 23.37 -7.96 13.42
C CYS A 171 24.40 -7.43 12.41
N TYR A 172 23.94 -6.88 11.29
CA TYR A 172 24.82 -6.28 10.29
C TYR A 172 25.60 -5.08 10.86
N TYR A 173 24.92 -4.17 11.55
CA TYR A 173 25.54 -3.01 12.17
C TYR A 173 26.56 -3.42 13.24
N THR A 174 26.21 -4.35 14.14
CA THR A 174 27.14 -4.85 15.16
C THR A 174 28.35 -5.55 14.54
N LEU A 175 28.17 -6.30 13.44
CA LEU A 175 29.27 -6.91 12.70
C LEU A 175 30.22 -5.87 12.09
N THR A 176 29.72 -4.79 11.50
CA THR A 176 30.57 -3.74 10.91
C THR A 176 31.38 -2.98 11.98
N VAL A 177 30.77 -2.74 13.15
CA VAL A 177 31.45 -2.14 14.31
C VAL A 177 32.52 -3.09 14.86
N LEU A 178 32.18 -4.36 15.10
CA LEU A 178 33.12 -5.37 15.59
C LEU A 178 34.26 -5.61 14.61
N TRP A 179 33.99 -5.64 13.31
CA TRP A 179 35.02 -5.76 12.27
C TRP A 179 36.03 -4.61 12.30
N SER A 180 35.57 -3.40 12.61
CA SER A 180 36.45 -2.26 12.81
C SER A 180 37.25 -2.39 14.10
N LEU A 181 36.60 -2.81 15.18
CA LEU A 181 37.22 -3.01 16.49
C LEU A 181 38.30 -4.11 16.48
N VAL A 182 38.05 -5.24 15.81
CA VAL A 182 39.01 -6.34 15.64
C VAL A 182 40.29 -5.88 14.91
N ARG A 183 40.18 -4.85 14.06
CA ARG A 183 41.33 -4.22 13.37
C ARG A 183 41.93 -3.05 14.15
N GLY A 184 41.53 -2.85 15.40
CA GLY A 184 42.00 -1.76 16.26
C GLY A 184 41.50 -0.37 15.83
N LYS A 185 40.36 -0.27 15.14
CA LYS A 185 39.78 1.02 14.70
C LYS A 185 38.48 1.29 15.46
N LYS A 186 38.35 2.47 16.06
CA LYS A 186 37.16 2.91 16.80
C LYS A 186 36.65 4.25 16.25
N TRP A 187 35.33 4.35 16.07
CA TRP A 187 34.71 5.62 15.71
C TRP A 187 34.75 6.60 16.89
N ASN A 188 35.27 7.80 16.65
CA ASN A 188 35.30 8.89 17.61
C ASN A 188 34.21 9.92 17.27
N PRO A 189 33.10 9.99 18.02
CA PRO A 189 32.02 10.93 17.73
C PRO A 189 32.43 12.39 17.96
N LEU A 190 33.47 12.68 18.75
CA LEU A 190 33.94 14.05 19.01
C LEU A 190 34.72 14.64 17.82
N ARG A 191 35.31 13.78 16.99
CA ARG A 191 36.17 14.18 15.85
C ARG A 191 35.66 13.64 14.52
N GLU A 192 34.49 13.00 14.53
CA GLU A 192 33.82 12.38 13.38
C GLU A 192 34.76 11.54 12.49
N ARG A 193 35.66 10.77 13.10
CA ARG A 193 36.68 9.97 12.38
C ARG A 193 36.96 8.63 13.04
N MET A 194 37.55 7.72 12.28
CA MET A 194 38.07 6.44 12.79
C MET A 194 39.46 6.63 13.37
N ASP A 195 39.60 6.50 14.68
CA ASP A 195 40.89 6.55 15.38
C ASP A 195 41.43 5.13 15.60
N THR A 196 42.76 4.97 15.53
CA THR A 196 43.44 3.73 15.91
C THR A 196 43.49 3.63 17.43
N VAL A 197 43.07 2.49 17.97
CA VAL A 197 43.04 2.20 19.41
C VAL A 197 43.86 0.95 19.68
N ILE A 198 44.73 1.04 20.67
CA ILE A 198 45.46 -0.12 21.19
C ILE A 198 44.52 -0.85 22.14
N LEU A 199 44.11 -2.06 21.74
CA LEU A 199 43.25 -2.92 22.56
C LEU A 199 44.11 -3.85 23.40
N ASP A 200 43.70 -4.06 24.65
CA ASP A 200 44.27 -5.12 25.48
C ASP A 200 43.94 -6.49 24.86
N THR A 201 44.80 -7.48 25.08
CA THR A 201 44.66 -8.83 24.51
C THR A 201 43.30 -9.45 24.85
N ARG A 202 42.80 -9.21 26.08
CA ARG A 202 41.46 -9.67 26.53
C ARG A 202 40.32 -9.01 25.75
N GLN A 203 40.44 -7.72 25.45
CA GLN A 203 39.41 -6.98 24.72
C GLN A 203 39.37 -7.42 23.25
N GLN A 204 40.53 -7.63 22.64
CA GLN A 204 40.63 -8.14 21.28
C GLN A 204 40.01 -9.54 21.19
N PHE A 205 40.31 -10.43 22.15
CA PHE A 205 39.73 -11.77 22.21
C PHE A 205 38.19 -11.75 22.34
N LEU A 206 37.64 -10.88 23.20
CA LEU A 206 36.19 -10.73 23.33
C LEU A 206 35.55 -10.22 22.04
N ALA A 207 36.15 -9.20 21.40
CA ALA A 207 35.65 -8.64 20.15
C ALA A 207 35.67 -9.67 19.02
N THR A 208 36.75 -10.45 18.87
CA THR A 208 36.83 -11.52 17.88
C THR A 208 35.82 -12.63 18.17
N SER A 209 35.61 -12.99 19.43
CA SER A 209 34.66 -14.04 19.82
C SER A 209 33.22 -13.62 19.49
N LEU A 210 32.82 -12.40 19.87
CA LEU A 210 31.50 -11.85 19.53
C LEU A 210 31.30 -11.72 18.02
N PHE A 211 32.34 -11.29 17.30
CA PHE A 211 32.31 -11.20 15.84
C PHE A 211 32.02 -12.56 15.20
N VAL A 212 32.76 -13.59 15.60
CA VAL A 212 32.58 -14.96 15.07
C VAL A 212 31.19 -15.51 15.42
N ILE A 213 30.71 -15.31 16.66
CA ILE A 213 29.36 -15.72 17.07
C ILE A 213 28.30 -15.05 16.20
N LEU A 214 28.36 -13.73 16.02
CA LEU A 214 27.42 -12.99 15.18
C LEU A 214 27.48 -13.42 13.71
N LEU A 215 28.68 -13.73 13.19
CA LEU A 215 28.87 -14.21 11.83
C LEU A 215 28.16 -15.55 11.61
N PHE A 216 28.19 -16.46 12.58
CA PHE A 216 27.46 -17.74 12.52
C PHE A 216 25.95 -17.60 12.71
N ILE A 217 25.50 -16.58 13.44
CA ILE A 217 24.08 -16.31 13.67
C ILE A 217 23.44 -15.62 12.45
N LEU A 218 24.19 -14.77 11.75
CA LEU A 218 23.70 -13.94 10.65
C LEU A 218 22.92 -14.72 9.56
N PRO A 219 23.38 -15.89 9.05
CA PRO A 219 22.65 -16.65 8.05
C PRO A 219 21.25 -17.05 8.52
N THR A 220 21.11 -17.41 9.79
CA THR A 220 19.82 -17.79 10.38
C THR A 220 18.85 -16.62 10.34
N ILE A 221 19.27 -15.45 10.83
CA ILE A 221 18.44 -14.24 10.84
C ILE A 221 18.11 -13.79 9.41
N PHE A 222 19.07 -13.91 8.49
CA PHE A 222 18.88 -13.53 7.10
C PHE A 222 17.82 -14.37 6.40
N VAL A 223 17.79 -15.69 6.62
CA VAL A 223 16.75 -16.56 6.05
C VAL A 223 15.36 -16.16 6.55
N TYR A 224 15.20 -15.90 7.85
CA TYR A 224 13.93 -15.41 8.40
C TYR A 224 13.52 -14.07 7.79
N PHE A 225 14.46 -13.14 7.61
CA PHE A 225 14.22 -11.88 6.93
C PHE A 225 13.70 -12.09 5.50
N VAL A 226 14.36 -12.91 4.69
CA VAL A 226 13.94 -13.16 3.30
C VAL A 226 12.54 -13.78 3.23
N VAL A 227 12.27 -14.81 4.04
CA VAL A 227 10.97 -15.48 4.05
C VAL A 227 9.85 -14.52 4.45
N PHE A 228 9.98 -13.79 5.57
CA PHE A 228 8.92 -12.89 5.99
C PHE A 228 8.77 -11.66 5.11
N ARG A 229 9.88 -11.14 4.56
CA ARG A 229 9.81 -10.09 3.55
C ARG A 229 9.04 -10.55 2.32
N SER A 230 9.26 -11.79 1.86
CA SER A 230 8.54 -12.35 0.70
C SER A 230 7.04 -12.48 0.96
N LEU A 231 6.64 -12.96 2.14
CA LEU A 231 5.24 -13.06 2.55
C LEU A 231 4.58 -11.68 2.64
N ARG A 232 5.27 -10.69 3.24
CA ARG A 232 4.77 -9.31 3.29
C ARG A 232 4.57 -8.72 1.90
N LEU A 233 5.49 -8.95 0.96
CA LEU A 233 5.36 -8.47 -0.41
C LEU A 233 4.15 -9.10 -1.11
N ALA A 234 3.93 -10.42 -0.92
CA ALA A 234 2.76 -11.11 -1.47
C ALA A 234 1.44 -10.52 -0.94
N VAL A 235 1.37 -10.27 0.38
CA VAL A 235 0.20 -9.63 1.01
C VAL A 235 0.02 -8.19 0.52
N SER A 236 1.09 -7.42 0.43
CA SER A 236 1.04 -6.04 -0.06
C SER A 236 0.56 -5.98 -1.51
N ALA A 237 0.90 -6.96 -2.35
CA ALA A 237 0.39 -7.06 -3.71
C ALA A 237 -1.14 -7.29 -3.72
N LEU A 238 -1.64 -8.22 -2.89
CA LEU A 238 -3.08 -8.42 -2.71
C LEU A 238 -3.80 -7.15 -2.24
N GLN A 239 -3.27 -6.48 -1.22
CA GLN A 239 -3.83 -5.22 -0.71
C GLN A 239 -3.84 -4.12 -1.78
N THR A 240 -2.83 -4.07 -2.64
CA THR A 240 -2.77 -3.12 -3.76
C THR A 240 -3.90 -3.36 -4.77
N VAL A 241 -4.23 -4.63 -5.04
CA VAL A 241 -5.38 -4.98 -5.90
C VAL A 241 -6.69 -4.51 -5.28
N ILE A 242 -6.89 -4.74 -3.97
CA ILE A 242 -8.10 -4.25 -3.28
C ILE A 242 -8.16 -2.71 -3.31
N TYR A 243 -7.03 -2.03 -3.09
CA TYR A 243 -6.95 -0.57 -3.15
C TYR A 243 -7.25 0.00 -4.54
N PHE A 244 -6.83 -0.71 -5.59
CA PHE A 244 -7.19 -0.38 -6.97
C PHE A 244 -8.70 -0.40 -7.15
N PHE A 245 -9.39 -1.45 -6.68
CA PHE A 245 -10.85 -1.51 -6.67
C PHE A 245 -11.50 -0.46 -5.76
N ALA A 246 -10.87 -0.05 -4.65
CA ALA A 246 -11.39 1.02 -3.81
C ALA A 246 -11.40 2.39 -4.52
N THR A 247 -10.44 2.63 -5.42
CA THR A 247 -10.24 3.94 -6.07
C THR A 247 -10.55 3.94 -7.56
N TRP A 248 -11.13 2.85 -8.09
CA TRP A 248 -11.36 2.63 -9.52
C TRP A 248 -12.09 3.77 -10.25
N PRO A 249 -13.15 4.42 -9.71
CA PRO A 249 -13.86 5.47 -10.44
C PRO A 249 -12.98 6.72 -10.58
N PHE A 250 -12.19 7.03 -9.55
CA PHE A 250 -11.29 8.17 -9.55
C PHE A 250 -10.09 7.94 -10.48
N GLN A 251 -9.50 6.75 -10.43
CA GLN A 251 -8.36 6.40 -11.27
C GLN A 251 -8.72 6.42 -12.76
N LEU A 252 -9.87 5.86 -13.14
CA LEU A 252 -10.34 5.91 -14.53
C LEU A 252 -10.62 7.34 -15.00
N PHE A 253 -11.23 8.16 -14.14
CA PHE A 253 -11.46 9.57 -14.46
C PHE A 253 -10.14 10.35 -14.66
N ALA A 254 -9.15 10.12 -13.79
CA ALA A 254 -7.82 10.73 -13.92
C ALA A 254 -7.12 10.30 -15.22
N LEU A 255 -7.24 9.03 -15.59
CA LEU A 255 -6.67 8.46 -16.80
C LEU A 255 -7.36 9.00 -18.07
N GLU A 256 -8.69 9.13 -18.07
CA GLU A 256 -9.44 9.78 -19.15
C GLU A 256 -8.97 11.22 -19.36
N LYS A 257 -8.81 11.98 -18.27
CA LYS A 257 -8.32 13.36 -18.31
C LYS A 257 -6.88 13.44 -18.83
N TYR A 258 -5.99 12.56 -18.36
CA TYR A 258 -4.59 12.50 -18.81
C TYR A 258 -4.50 12.25 -20.32
N PHE A 259 -5.27 11.29 -20.84
CA PHE A 259 -5.27 11.00 -22.28
C PHE A 259 -5.86 12.14 -23.09
N LYS A 260 -6.94 12.78 -22.62
CA LYS A 260 -7.54 13.93 -23.29
C LYS A 260 -6.58 15.12 -23.37
N GLU A 261 -5.78 15.37 -22.33
CA GLU A 261 -4.75 16.42 -22.34
C GLU A 261 -3.58 16.08 -23.26
N LYS A 262 -3.10 14.83 -23.23
CA LYS A 262 -1.97 14.37 -24.05
C LYS A 262 -2.30 14.39 -25.55
N TYR A 263 -3.41 13.75 -25.95
CA TYR A 263 -3.82 13.69 -27.36
C TYR A 263 -4.48 14.98 -27.85
N GLY A 264 -5.11 15.75 -26.96
CA GLY A 264 -5.64 17.08 -27.28
C GLY A 264 -4.54 18.08 -27.63
N LYS A 265 -3.40 18.05 -26.93
CA LYS A 265 -2.24 18.90 -27.26
C LYS A 265 -1.55 18.52 -28.56
N GLN A 266 -1.43 17.22 -28.87
CA GLN A 266 -0.84 16.76 -30.13
C GLN A 266 -1.62 17.25 -31.35
N LYS A 267 -2.96 17.16 -31.31
CA LYS A 267 -3.83 17.64 -32.40
C LYS A 267 -3.72 19.15 -32.67
N THR A 268 -3.52 19.95 -31.62
CA THR A 268 -3.35 21.41 -31.76
C THR A 268 -1.96 21.79 -32.25
N SER A 269 -0.92 21.02 -31.92
CA SER A 269 0.44 21.22 -32.47
C SER A 269 0.46 20.92 -33.97
N GLU A 270 -0.04 19.75 -34.38
CA GLU A 270 -0.10 19.36 -35.81
C GLU A 270 -1.00 20.31 -36.64
N GLY A 271 -2.08 20.81 -36.06
CA GLY A 271 -2.96 21.79 -36.72
C GLY A 271 -2.34 23.18 -36.89
N ASN A 272 -1.50 23.64 -35.95
CA ASN A 272 -0.80 24.91 -36.07
C ASN A 272 0.41 24.82 -37.03
N ASP A 273 1.07 23.66 -37.08
CA ASP A 273 2.18 23.42 -38.00
C ASP A 273 1.66 23.31 -39.46
N ALA A 274 0.48 22.72 -39.67
CA ALA A 274 -0.17 22.69 -40.99
C ALA A 274 -0.71 24.06 -41.44
N ALA A 275 -1.23 24.88 -40.51
CA ALA A 275 -1.75 26.23 -40.82
C ALA A 275 -0.65 27.30 -41.00
N SER A 276 0.60 26.99 -40.70
CA SER A 276 1.76 27.88 -40.92
C SER A 276 2.58 27.53 -42.16
N THR A 277 2.20 26.46 -42.88
CA THR A 277 2.81 26.03 -44.16
C THR A 277 1.95 26.35 -45.39
N GLU A 278 0.77 26.96 -45.22
CA GLU A 278 -0.04 27.61 -46.28
C GLU A 278 0.05 29.13 -46.16
#